data_AF-A0A8A1L7R2-F1
#
_entry.id   AF-A0A8A1L7R2-F1
#
_cell.length_a   1.000
_cell.length_b   1.000
_cell.length_c   1.000
_cell.angle_alpha   90.00
_cell.angle_beta   90.00
_cell.angle_gamma   90.00
#
_symmetry.space_group_name_H-M   'P 1'
#
loop_
_entity.id
_entity.type
_entity.pdbx_description
1 polymer ?
#
loop_
_entity_poly.entity_id
_entity_poly.type
_entity_poly.pdbx_seq_one_letter_code
_entity_poly.pdbx_strand_id
1 'polypeptide(L)'
;MVSTSGSELLPAEAVNIVQTKLLPFTTIVTPNIPEAILLLQGSGAAAKDPENLEDAIQIAKQIHTLGPKYVLLKGGHMPLTASFQRGTTPDQQPSKVVDVLYDGQEVTLFENEFLTSKNTHGTGCSLASAIAANLAQGMDVVRAVRAACRFVEAGIRTSVDMGKGNGPINHFHSVYSLPFAPGRFVEYILDRPDVQPVWKAFTEHEFVAGLGKGTLPVEKFKGYLIQDYHYLIHFARSNALAASKRTDIDGISMSAQIVLHVQREMNLHLDYCATFGLTKQDIENCKESLACVAYSRYILDIGQSEDWLALQVALSPCLIGYGAIAKRLHCDENTAPTGNRYWKWIENYVAEDYVKAVEAGSELLERHMRDVSPTRMEELIKIFIRATELEIGFWDMGLKADQL
;
A
#
# COMPACT_ATOMS: atom_id res chain seq x y z
N MET A 1 7.32 38.29 -15.08
CA MET A 1 7.69 36.95 -14.61
C MET A 1 8.97 36.59 -15.32
N VAL A 2 9.94 36.05 -14.59
CA VAL A 2 11.21 35.60 -15.14
C VAL A 2 11.26 34.10 -14.87
N SER A 3 11.37 33.30 -15.93
CA SER A 3 11.44 31.84 -15.78
C SER A 3 12.64 31.43 -14.92
N THR A 4 12.60 30.22 -14.34
CA THR A 4 13.78 29.62 -13.69
C THR A 4 14.98 29.47 -14.64
N SER A 5 14.75 29.57 -15.95
CA SER A 5 15.74 29.61 -17.03
C SER A 5 16.19 31.03 -17.43
N GLY A 6 15.74 32.08 -16.72
CA GLY A 6 16.19 33.47 -16.91
C GLY A 6 15.48 34.28 -18.00
N SER A 7 14.57 33.69 -18.79
CA SER A 7 13.82 34.44 -19.81
C SER A 7 12.80 35.39 -19.17
N GLU A 8 12.78 36.65 -19.63
CA GLU A 8 11.79 37.65 -19.27
C GLU A 8 10.47 37.39 -20.01
N LEU A 9 9.39 37.14 -19.27
CA LEU A 9 8.10 36.68 -19.80
C LEU A 9 6.99 37.74 -19.71
N LEU A 10 7.22 38.88 -19.04
CA LEU A 10 6.23 39.95 -18.93
C LEU A 10 6.79 41.26 -19.50
N PRO A 11 6.05 41.94 -20.40
CA PRO A 11 6.35 43.31 -20.80
C PRO A 11 6.28 44.29 -19.61
N ALA A 12 6.99 45.42 -19.70
CA ALA A 12 7.01 46.44 -18.65
C ALA A 12 5.60 46.95 -18.25
N GLU A 13 4.70 47.11 -19.22
CA GLU A 13 3.30 47.50 -18.97
C GLU A 13 2.56 46.48 -18.08
N ALA A 14 2.83 45.19 -18.26
CA ALA A 14 2.23 44.13 -17.46
C ALA A 14 2.75 44.15 -16.01
N VAL A 15 4.02 44.49 -15.79
CA VAL A 15 4.60 44.66 -14.45
C VAL A 15 3.87 45.78 -13.70
N ASN A 16 3.67 46.94 -14.34
CA ASN A 16 2.95 48.06 -13.75
C ASN A 16 1.49 47.69 -13.38
N ILE A 17 0.80 46.93 -14.23
CA ILE A 17 -0.55 46.44 -13.92
C ILE A 17 -0.54 45.50 -12.71
N VAL A 18 0.41 44.55 -12.64
CA VAL A 18 0.55 43.66 -11.48
C VAL A 18 0.71 44.47 -10.20
N GLN A 19 1.58 45.47 -10.20
CA GLN A 19 1.84 46.30 -9.01
C GLN A 19 0.64 47.14 -8.59
N THR A 20 0.00 47.83 -9.54
CA THR A 20 -1.02 48.84 -9.22
C THR A 20 -2.43 48.27 -9.14
N LYS A 21 -2.69 47.12 -9.77
CA LYS A 21 -4.04 46.53 -9.88
C LYS A 21 -4.18 45.15 -9.24
N LEU A 22 -3.13 44.35 -9.15
CA LEU A 22 -3.22 42.96 -8.65
C LEU A 22 -2.67 42.80 -7.22
N LEU A 23 -1.45 43.27 -6.96
CA LEU A 23 -0.80 43.13 -5.65
C LEU A 23 -1.64 43.67 -4.48
N PRO A 24 -2.35 44.82 -4.58
CA PRO A 24 -3.17 45.33 -3.48
C PRO A 24 -4.32 44.41 -3.05
N PHE A 25 -4.76 43.48 -3.91
CA PHE A 25 -5.80 42.50 -3.60
C PHE A 25 -5.24 41.10 -3.35
N THR A 26 -3.92 40.92 -3.47
CA THR A 26 -3.27 39.63 -3.37
C THR A 26 -3.12 39.20 -1.92
N THR A 27 -3.67 38.04 -1.55
CA THR A 27 -3.44 37.43 -0.22
C THR A 27 -1.98 37.07 -0.04
N ILE A 28 -1.36 36.36 -1.00
CA ILE A 28 0.05 35.99 -0.95
C ILE A 28 0.67 36.10 -2.34
N VAL A 29 1.80 36.81 -2.43
CA VAL A 29 2.64 36.84 -3.64
C VAL A 29 3.86 35.96 -3.43
N THR A 30 4.25 35.18 -4.45
CA THR A 30 5.32 34.18 -4.33
C THR A 30 6.45 34.42 -5.36
N PRO A 31 7.12 35.59 -5.38
CA PRO A 31 8.12 35.90 -6.40
C PRO A 31 9.41 35.08 -6.19
N ASN A 32 10.09 34.70 -7.27
CA ASN A 32 11.51 34.34 -7.18
C ASN A 32 12.37 35.61 -7.05
N ILE A 33 13.66 35.45 -6.79
CA ILE A 33 14.57 36.61 -6.63
C ILE A 33 14.57 37.52 -7.87
N PRO A 34 14.77 37.01 -9.11
CA PRO A 34 14.67 37.84 -10.32
C PRO A 34 13.33 38.58 -10.47
N GLU A 35 12.21 37.90 -10.16
CA GLU A 35 10.86 38.48 -10.21
C GLU A 35 10.67 39.57 -9.15
N ALA A 36 11.21 39.39 -7.95
CA ALA A 36 11.14 40.38 -6.88
C ALA A 36 11.94 41.64 -7.25
N ILE A 37 13.15 41.47 -7.80
CA ILE A 37 13.97 42.61 -8.27
C ILE A 37 13.23 43.37 -9.38
N LEU A 38 12.64 42.67 -10.35
CA LEU A 38 11.86 43.29 -11.43
C LEU A 38 10.66 44.09 -10.89
N LEU A 39 9.94 43.54 -9.91
CA LEU A 39 8.85 44.25 -9.23
C LEU A 39 9.36 45.51 -8.53
N LEU A 40 10.45 45.42 -7.77
CA LEU A 40 10.99 46.59 -7.06
C LEU A 40 11.48 47.68 -8.02
N GLN A 41 12.19 47.31 -9.08
CA GLN A 41 12.64 48.24 -10.12
C GLN A 41 11.46 48.96 -10.78
N GLY A 42 10.36 48.25 -11.06
CA GLY A 42 9.13 48.85 -11.59
C GLY A 42 8.48 49.90 -10.66
N SER A 43 8.73 49.81 -9.34
CA SER A 43 8.28 50.81 -8.36
C SER A 43 9.26 51.98 -8.13
N GLY A 44 10.38 52.01 -8.87
CA GLY A 44 11.43 53.01 -8.68
C GLY A 44 12.37 52.73 -7.50
N ALA A 45 12.26 51.56 -6.86
CA ALA A 45 13.17 51.15 -5.80
C ALA A 45 14.46 50.56 -6.38
N ALA A 46 15.60 50.88 -5.77
CA ALA A 46 16.86 50.25 -6.09
C ALA A 46 16.90 48.85 -5.45
N ALA A 47 16.87 47.80 -6.28
CA ALA A 47 17.02 46.41 -5.84
C ALA A 47 18.21 45.75 -6.52
N LYS A 48 18.98 45.00 -5.73
CA LYS A 48 20.13 44.21 -6.17
C LYS A 48 19.90 42.74 -5.83
N ASP A 49 20.70 41.86 -6.42
CA ASP A 49 20.72 40.46 -6.02
C ASP A 49 21.11 40.33 -4.53
N PRO A 50 20.40 39.49 -3.75
CA PRO A 50 20.74 39.24 -2.36
C PRO A 50 21.99 38.35 -2.25
N GLU A 51 22.88 38.67 -1.31
CA GLU A 51 24.11 37.91 -1.05
C GLU A 51 23.99 36.98 0.18
N ASN A 52 22.95 37.20 0.98
CA ASN A 52 22.70 36.46 2.22
C ASN A 52 21.20 36.48 2.58
N LEU A 53 20.87 35.76 3.65
CA LEU A 53 19.49 35.68 4.14
C LEU A 53 18.91 37.04 4.58
N GLU A 54 19.71 37.92 5.17
CA GLU A 54 19.23 39.24 5.62
C GLU A 54 18.79 40.09 4.42
N ASP A 55 19.56 40.10 3.32
CA ASP A 55 19.19 40.80 2.09
C ASP A 55 17.85 40.28 1.53
N ALA A 56 17.65 38.96 1.55
CA ALA A 56 16.39 38.34 1.12
C ALA A 56 15.20 38.75 2.01
N ILE A 57 15.41 38.86 3.33
CA ILE A 57 14.39 39.37 4.26
C ILE A 57 14.03 40.82 3.94
N GLN A 58 15.02 41.67 3.64
CA GLN A 58 14.77 43.07 3.28
C GLN A 58 14.00 43.18 1.95
N ILE A 59 14.33 42.36 0.95
CA ILE A 59 13.59 42.30 -0.32
C ILE A 59 12.13 41.90 -0.05
N ALA A 60 11.86 40.88 0.77
CA ALA A 60 10.50 40.46 1.10
C ALA A 60 9.69 41.59 1.77
N LYS A 61 10.32 42.32 2.71
CA LYS A 61 9.72 43.50 3.37
C LYS A 61 9.42 44.62 2.39
N GLN A 62 10.31 44.89 1.44
CA GLN A 62 10.10 45.91 0.41
C GLN A 62 8.94 45.52 -0.53
N ILE A 63 8.87 44.27 -0.99
CA ILE A 63 7.76 43.79 -1.83
C ILE A 63 6.42 43.92 -1.11
N HIS A 64 6.37 43.71 0.21
CA HIS A 64 5.13 43.85 0.98
C HIS A 64 4.57 45.28 0.91
N THR A 65 5.43 46.30 0.78
CA THR A 65 4.99 47.70 0.62
C THR A 65 4.19 47.95 -0.66
N LEU A 66 4.23 47.02 -1.62
CA LEU A 66 3.46 47.08 -2.87
C LEU A 66 1.99 46.64 -2.69
N GLY A 67 1.59 46.21 -1.49
CA GLY A 67 0.20 45.93 -1.13
C GLY A 67 -0.24 44.47 -0.85
N PRO A 68 0.51 43.39 -1.15
CA PRO A 68 0.03 42.04 -0.84
C PRO A 68 0.05 41.80 0.69
N LYS A 69 -0.90 41.00 1.21
CA LYS A 69 -0.96 40.71 2.65
C LYS A 69 0.21 39.86 3.15
N TYR A 70 0.70 38.96 2.30
CA TYR A 70 1.84 38.10 2.56
C TYR A 70 2.79 38.09 1.36
N VAL A 71 4.09 38.00 1.63
CA VAL A 71 5.14 37.83 0.62
C VAL A 71 5.92 36.59 0.93
N LEU A 72 5.98 35.63 0.01
CA LEU A 72 6.86 34.47 0.05
C LEU A 72 7.96 34.63 -1.00
N LEU A 73 9.10 35.18 -0.60
CA LEU A 73 10.27 35.27 -1.47
C LEU A 73 10.94 33.90 -1.58
N LYS A 74 10.97 33.33 -2.79
CA LYS A 74 11.48 31.98 -3.05
C LYS A 74 13.01 31.97 -3.13
N GLY A 75 13.66 31.15 -2.31
CA GLY A 75 15.11 31.07 -2.17
C GLY A 75 15.82 30.27 -3.25
N GLY A 76 15.11 29.55 -4.13
CA GLY A 76 15.72 28.59 -5.08
C GLY A 76 16.79 29.16 -6.03
N HIS A 77 16.89 30.49 -6.18
CA HIS A 77 17.93 31.17 -6.98
C HIS A 77 19.12 31.69 -6.15
N MET A 78 19.06 31.53 -4.83
CA MET A 78 20.12 31.86 -3.88
C MET A 78 20.30 30.68 -2.93
N PRO A 79 20.86 29.56 -3.43
CA PRO A 79 21.21 28.46 -2.55
C PRO A 79 22.33 28.92 -1.59
N LEU A 80 22.16 28.60 -0.31
CA LEU A 80 22.98 29.09 0.79
C LEU A 80 23.86 27.96 1.37
N THR A 81 24.99 28.35 1.93
CA THR A 81 25.82 27.49 2.78
C THR A 81 25.15 27.25 4.13
N ALA A 82 25.74 26.39 4.96
CA ALA A 82 25.27 26.13 6.33
C ALA A 82 25.24 27.41 7.21
N SER A 83 26.04 28.42 6.89
CA SER A 83 26.11 29.72 7.57
C SER A 83 25.21 30.79 6.96
N PHE A 84 24.23 30.43 6.12
CA PHE A 84 23.27 31.33 5.49
C PHE A 84 23.89 32.41 4.58
N GLN A 85 25.02 32.08 3.95
CA GLN A 85 25.68 32.92 2.95
C GLN A 85 25.58 32.29 1.57
N ARG A 86 25.54 33.11 0.51
CA ARG A 86 25.68 32.61 -0.85
C ARG A 86 27.06 32.01 -1.04
N GLY A 87 27.14 30.80 -1.57
CA GLY A 87 28.43 30.17 -1.89
C GLY A 87 29.14 30.96 -3.00
N THR A 88 30.28 31.56 -2.69
CA THR A 88 31.05 32.39 -3.65
C THR A 88 32.33 31.71 -4.13
N THR A 89 32.75 30.64 -3.46
CA THR A 89 33.95 29.85 -3.79
C THR A 89 33.61 28.36 -3.92
N PRO A 90 34.42 27.56 -4.63
CA PRO A 90 34.20 26.12 -4.78
C PRO A 90 34.13 25.35 -3.45
N ASP A 91 34.81 25.86 -2.41
CA ASP A 91 34.85 25.28 -1.06
C ASP A 91 33.58 25.56 -0.25
N GLN A 92 32.74 26.50 -0.70
CA GLN A 92 31.48 26.89 -0.09
C GLN A 92 30.30 26.23 -0.81
N GLN A 93 30.18 24.92 -0.65
CA GLN A 93 29.11 24.18 -1.32
C GLN A 93 27.73 24.57 -0.75
N PRO A 94 26.74 24.89 -1.61
CA PRO A 94 25.39 25.15 -1.16
C PRO A 94 24.80 23.89 -0.52
N SER A 95 24.17 24.06 0.64
CA SER A 95 23.53 22.97 1.37
C SER A 95 22.06 23.24 1.67
N LYS A 96 21.59 24.49 1.55
CA LYS A 96 20.24 24.89 1.91
C LYS A 96 19.59 25.81 0.89
N VAL A 97 18.27 25.75 0.86
CA VAL A 97 17.39 26.75 0.23
C VAL A 97 16.47 27.30 1.31
N VAL A 98 16.32 28.63 1.37
CA VAL A 98 15.48 29.28 2.37
C VAL A 98 14.43 30.15 1.67
N ASP A 99 13.16 29.77 1.80
CA ASP A 99 12.05 30.63 1.40
C ASP A 99 11.66 31.54 2.58
N VAL A 100 11.45 32.82 2.29
CA VAL A 100 11.17 33.86 3.30
C VAL A 100 9.73 34.32 3.19
N LEU A 101 8.93 34.04 4.21
CA LEU A 101 7.56 34.55 4.34
C LEU A 101 7.50 35.76 5.27
N TYR A 102 6.88 36.84 4.81
CA TYR A 102 6.65 38.05 5.60
C TYR A 102 5.18 38.45 5.53
N ASP A 103 4.57 38.76 6.68
CA ASP A 103 3.15 39.10 6.82
C ASP A 103 2.88 40.58 7.18
N GLY A 104 3.95 41.39 7.20
CA GLY A 104 3.89 42.78 7.64
C GLY A 104 4.35 42.99 9.09
N GLN A 105 4.51 41.93 9.88
CA GLN A 105 4.95 41.98 11.28
C GLN A 105 6.09 40.99 11.54
N GLU A 106 5.89 39.73 11.21
CA GLU A 106 6.79 38.62 11.51
C GLU A 106 7.38 38.02 10.23
N VAL A 107 8.61 37.52 10.37
CA VAL A 107 9.31 36.77 9.32
C VAL A 107 9.31 35.30 9.70
N THR A 108 8.78 34.45 8.82
CA THR A 108 8.87 33.00 8.93
C THR A 108 9.78 32.44 7.85
N LEU A 109 10.75 31.61 8.25
CA LEU A 109 11.71 30.98 7.36
C LEU A 109 11.34 29.52 7.09
N PHE A 110 11.41 29.11 5.84
CA PHE A 110 11.23 27.71 5.42
C PHE A 110 12.54 27.19 4.84
N GLU A 111 13.30 26.49 5.66
CA GLU A 111 14.58 25.88 5.29
C GLU A 111 14.35 24.47 4.70
N ASN A 112 14.93 24.22 3.53
CA ASN A 112 14.98 22.90 2.90
C ASN A 112 16.42 22.57 2.48
N GLU A 113 16.70 21.28 2.29
CA GLU A 113 17.97 20.83 1.72
C GLU A 113 18.11 21.34 0.28
N PHE A 114 19.32 21.76 -0.12
CA PHE A 114 19.59 22.05 -1.52
C PHE A 114 19.70 20.75 -2.31
N LEU A 115 18.72 20.49 -3.18
CA LEU A 115 18.67 19.31 -4.02
C LEU A 115 19.31 19.58 -5.38
N THR A 116 20.38 18.84 -5.70
CA THR A 116 20.99 18.86 -7.04
C THR A 116 20.12 18.05 -8.00
N SER A 117 19.28 18.73 -8.79
CA SER A 117 18.41 18.11 -9.80
C SER A 117 18.25 19.01 -11.02
N LYS A 118 18.13 18.41 -12.21
CA LYS A 118 17.74 19.10 -13.45
C LYS A 118 16.22 19.26 -13.58
N ASN A 119 15.46 18.57 -12.71
CA ASN A 119 14.02 18.47 -12.78
C ASN A 119 13.37 19.50 -11.87
N THR A 120 13.47 20.78 -12.26
CA THR A 120 12.95 21.93 -11.50
C THR A 120 11.90 22.73 -12.27
N HIS A 121 11.48 22.22 -13.43
CA HIS A 121 10.45 22.87 -14.22
C HIS A 121 9.09 22.81 -13.50
N GLY A 122 8.37 23.94 -13.49
CA GLY A 122 7.06 24.04 -12.86
C GLY A 122 7.07 24.15 -11.33
N THR A 123 8.23 24.24 -10.67
CA THR A 123 8.35 24.41 -9.20
C THR A 123 7.56 25.62 -8.69
N GLY A 124 7.69 26.78 -9.34
CA GLY A 124 6.96 27.99 -8.98
C GLY A 124 5.44 27.86 -9.10
N CYS A 125 4.95 27.33 -10.23
CA CYS A 125 3.51 27.12 -10.45
C CYS A 125 2.93 26.09 -9.48
N SER A 126 3.70 25.03 -9.18
CA SER A 126 3.31 23.97 -8.25
C SER A 126 3.24 24.50 -6.82
N LEU A 127 4.21 25.31 -6.40
CA LEU A 127 4.23 25.96 -5.09
C LEU A 127 3.00 26.86 -4.91
N ALA A 128 2.74 27.77 -5.85
CA ALA A 128 1.61 28.68 -5.77
C ALA A 128 0.25 27.94 -5.79
N SER A 129 0.11 26.92 -6.65
CA SER A 129 -1.09 26.09 -6.71
C SER A 129 -1.31 25.29 -5.43
N ALA A 130 -0.26 24.72 -4.84
CA ALA A 130 -0.35 23.98 -3.59
C ALA A 130 -0.72 24.90 -2.42
N ILE A 131 -0.15 26.11 -2.35
CA ILE A 131 -0.56 27.12 -1.36
C ILE A 131 -2.04 27.46 -1.53
N ALA A 132 -2.48 27.76 -2.75
CA ALA A 132 -3.87 28.09 -3.03
C ALA A 132 -4.84 26.96 -2.64
N ALA A 133 -4.50 25.70 -2.95
CA ALA A 133 -5.30 24.54 -2.57
C ALA A 133 -5.37 24.36 -1.04
N ASN A 134 -4.26 24.53 -0.33
CA ASN A 134 -4.22 24.44 1.13
C ASN A 134 -5.02 25.57 1.81
N LEU A 135 -4.93 26.80 1.29
CA LEU A 135 -5.74 27.93 1.77
C LEU A 135 -7.24 27.70 1.51
N ALA A 136 -7.61 27.14 0.35
CA ALA A 136 -9.00 26.81 0.04
C ALA A 136 -9.57 25.72 0.99
N GLN A 137 -8.72 24.85 1.53
CA GLN A 137 -9.09 23.89 2.58
C GLN A 137 -9.15 24.50 4.00
N GLY A 138 -8.92 25.81 4.14
CA GLY A 138 -8.98 26.50 5.43
C GLY A 138 -7.70 26.42 6.26
N MET A 139 -6.57 26.01 5.68
CA MET A 139 -5.28 26.11 6.37
C MET A 139 -4.87 27.58 6.55
N ASP A 140 -4.23 27.91 7.67
CA ASP A 140 -3.54 29.20 7.82
C ASP A 140 -2.34 29.32 6.86
N VAL A 141 -1.93 30.55 6.57
CA VAL A 141 -0.91 30.84 5.54
C VAL A 141 0.42 30.15 5.85
N VAL A 142 0.88 30.19 7.10
CA VAL A 142 2.17 29.58 7.48
C VAL A 142 2.13 28.07 7.28
N ARG A 143 1.05 27.39 7.68
CA ARG A 143 0.87 25.95 7.43
C ARG A 143 0.71 25.64 5.95
N ALA A 144 -0.04 26.43 5.20
CA ALA A 144 -0.25 26.25 3.76
C ALA A 144 1.06 26.35 2.97
N VAL A 145 1.89 27.35 3.29
CA VAL A 145 3.23 27.52 2.70
C VAL A 145 4.13 26.36 3.08
N ARG A 146 4.20 25.97 4.35
CA ARG A 146 5.03 24.82 4.79
C ARG A 146 4.69 23.54 4.04
N ALA A 147 3.40 23.23 3.91
CA ALA A 147 2.92 22.05 3.21
C ALA A 147 3.26 22.12 1.70
N ALA A 148 3.13 23.29 1.08
CA ALA A 148 3.49 23.50 -0.31
C ALA A 148 4.99 23.37 -0.58
N CYS A 149 5.86 23.92 0.29
CA CYS A 149 7.31 23.75 0.18
C CYS A 149 7.69 22.26 0.22
N ARG A 150 7.13 21.50 1.18
CA ARG A 150 7.34 20.04 1.28
C ARG A 150 6.85 19.27 0.06
N PHE A 151 5.70 19.65 -0.50
CA PHE A 151 5.17 19.06 -1.74
C PHE A 151 6.14 19.25 -2.91
N VAL A 152 6.63 20.47 -3.12
CA VAL A 152 7.58 20.76 -4.20
C VAL A 152 8.92 20.05 -3.97
N GLU A 153 9.43 20.06 -2.74
CA GLU A 153 10.67 19.36 -2.37
C GLU A 153 10.57 17.85 -2.65
N ALA A 154 9.49 17.20 -2.20
CA ALA A 154 9.24 15.79 -2.48
C ALA A 154 9.11 15.51 -3.98
N GLY A 155 8.45 16.41 -4.72
CA GLY A 155 8.35 16.32 -6.18
C GLY A 155 9.70 16.41 -6.88
N ILE A 156 10.63 17.24 -6.41
CA ILE A 156 12.01 17.31 -6.95
C ILE A 156 12.76 16.03 -6.58
N ARG A 157 12.70 15.63 -5.30
CA ARG A 157 13.43 14.47 -4.74
C ARG A 157 13.05 13.15 -5.41
N THR A 158 11.78 12.99 -5.78
CA THR A 158 11.24 11.78 -6.41
C THR A 158 11.04 11.92 -7.92
N SER A 159 11.55 12.98 -8.52
CA SER A 159 11.50 13.19 -9.97
C SER A 159 12.27 12.11 -10.71
N VAL A 160 11.80 11.79 -11.92
CA VAL A 160 12.46 10.89 -12.87
C VAL A 160 12.79 11.67 -14.13
N ASP A 161 13.95 11.40 -14.72
CA ASP A 161 14.39 12.11 -15.92
C ASP A 161 13.46 11.78 -17.09
N MET A 162 12.82 12.83 -17.62
CA MET A 162 11.93 12.74 -18.77
C MET A 162 12.44 13.65 -19.89
N GLY A 163 12.77 13.03 -21.04
CA GLY A 163 13.34 13.75 -22.18
C GLY A 163 14.83 14.09 -22.00
N LYS A 164 15.30 15.14 -22.68
CA LYS A 164 16.73 15.53 -22.75
C LYS A 164 17.05 16.90 -22.13
N GLY A 165 16.05 17.63 -21.64
CA GLY A 165 16.18 19.00 -21.11
C GLY A 165 15.94 19.07 -19.61
N ASN A 166 15.55 20.25 -19.10
CA ASN A 166 15.09 20.41 -17.73
C ASN A 166 13.73 19.71 -17.57
N GLY A 167 13.68 18.68 -16.72
CA GLY A 167 12.46 17.89 -16.53
C GLY A 167 11.46 18.51 -15.53
N PRO A 168 10.23 17.99 -15.50
CA PRO A 168 9.23 18.37 -14.51
C PRO A 168 9.50 17.69 -13.16
N ILE A 169 8.94 18.26 -12.08
CA ILE A 169 8.85 17.57 -10.79
C ILE A 169 7.84 16.41 -10.84
N ASN A 170 7.91 15.48 -9.90
CA ASN A 170 6.90 14.42 -9.74
C ASN A 170 5.71 14.90 -8.89
N HIS A 171 4.60 15.30 -9.53
CA HIS A 171 3.36 15.69 -8.81
C HIS A 171 2.61 14.54 -8.15
N PHE A 172 2.94 13.29 -8.50
CA PHE A 172 2.25 12.09 -8.04
C PHE A 172 3.03 11.34 -6.96
N HIS A 173 4.02 11.98 -6.33
CA HIS A 173 4.90 11.36 -5.33
C HIS A 173 4.17 10.79 -4.10
N SER A 174 2.91 11.19 -3.87
CA SER A 174 2.04 10.71 -2.80
C SER A 174 0.75 10.06 -3.31
N VAL A 175 0.70 9.71 -4.60
CA VAL A 175 -0.44 9.02 -5.22
C VAL A 175 0.03 7.68 -5.76
N TYR A 176 -0.60 6.60 -5.32
CA TYR A 176 -0.31 5.25 -5.79
C TYR A 176 -1.53 4.68 -6.49
N SER A 177 -1.29 3.93 -7.57
CA SER A 177 -2.33 3.17 -8.27
C SER A 177 -2.31 1.73 -7.79
N LEU A 178 -3.49 1.14 -7.61
CA LEU A 178 -3.60 -0.30 -7.40
C LEU A 178 -3.18 -1.04 -8.67
N PRO A 179 -2.43 -2.15 -8.58
CA PRO A 179 -2.05 -2.95 -9.74
C PRO A 179 -3.22 -3.79 -10.29
N PHE A 180 -4.41 -3.69 -9.69
CA PHE A 180 -5.63 -4.39 -10.08
C PHE A 180 -6.84 -3.45 -10.03
N ALA A 181 -7.88 -3.78 -10.81
CA ALA A 181 -9.15 -3.10 -10.72
C ALA A 181 -9.87 -3.45 -9.40
N PRO A 182 -10.56 -2.51 -8.74
CA PRO A 182 -11.26 -2.79 -7.49
C PRO A 182 -12.23 -3.97 -7.62
N GLY A 183 -12.12 -4.98 -6.74
CA GLY A 183 -12.91 -6.22 -6.82
C GLY A 183 -12.27 -7.33 -7.67
N ARG A 184 -10.99 -7.21 -8.01
CA ARG A 184 -10.22 -8.18 -8.81
C ARG A 184 -8.89 -8.56 -8.15
N PHE A 185 -8.70 -8.31 -6.86
CA PHE A 185 -7.50 -8.69 -6.11
C PHE A 185 -7.26 -10.20 -6.12
N VAL A 186 -8.28 -11.03 -5.87
CA VAL A 186 -8.11 -12.50 -5.84
C VAL A 186 -7.69 -13.01 -7.21
N GLU A 187 -8.28 -12.49 -8.28
CA GLU A 187 -7.84 -12.83 -9.63
C GLU A 187 -6.42 -12.34 -9.91
N TYR A 188 -6.11 -11.11 -9.49
CA TYR A 188 -4.79 -10.53 -9.64
C TYR A 188 -3.71 -11.38 -8.95
N ILE A 189 -3.88 -11.74 -7.68
CA ILE A 189 -2.87 -12.53 -6.95
C ILE A 189 -2.70 -13.91 -7.57
N LEU A 190 -3.78 -14.56 -8.00
CA LEU A 190 -3.72 -15.88 -8.61
C LEU A 190 -3.11 -15.86 -10.04
N ASP A 191 -3.18 -14.74 -10.75
CA ASP A 191 -2.58 -14.57 -12.07
C ASP A 191 -1.09 -14.17 -12.03
N ARG A 192 -0.54 -13.85 -10.85
CA ARG A 192 0.85 -13.43 -10.75
C ARG A 192 1.83 -14.54 -11.13
N PRO A 193 2.92 -14.23 -11.87
CA PRO A 193 3.92 -15.22 -12.25
C PRO A 193 4.62 -15.94 -11.09
N ASP A 194 4.76 -15.30 -9.93
CA ASP A 194 5.35 -15.87 -8.72
C ASP A 194 4.37 -16.70 -7.88
N VAL A 195 3.06 -16.57 -8.12
CA VAL A 195 2.00 -17.31 -7.42
C VAL A 195 1.50 -18.50 -8.24
N GLN A 196 1.36 -18.37 -9.56
CA GLN A 196 0.82 -19.42 -10.43
C GLN A 196 1.47 -20.80 -10.24
N PRO A 197 2.81 -20.95 -10.16
CA PRO A 197 3.43 -22.27 -10.00
C PRO A 197 3.05 -22.96 -8.69
N VAL A 198 3.07 -22.23 -7.57
CA VAL A 198 2.72 -22.79 -6.26
C VAL A 198 1.22 -23.04 -6.15
N TRP A 199 0.39 -22.15 -6.70
CA TRP A 199 -1.05 -22.32 -6.73
C TRP A 199 -1.47 -23.56 -7.53
N LYS A 200 -0.84 -23.79 -8.67
CA LYS A 200 -1.06 -24.99 -9.48
C LYS A 200 -0.62 -26.25 -8.74
N ALA A 201 0.57 -26.24 -8.14
CA ALA A 201 1.08 -27.39 -7.39
C ALA A 201 0.15 -27.77 -6.20
N PHE A 202 -0.47 -26.78 -5.57
CA PHE A 202 -1.48 -26.98 -4.54
C PHE A 202 -2.81 -27.51 -5.10
N THR A 203 -3.39 -26.80 -6.07
CA THR A 203 -4.76 -27.07 -6.53
C THR A 203 -4.88 -28.24 -7.50
N GLU A 204 -3.77 -28.63 -8.14
CA GLU A 204 -3.67 -29.77 -9.06
C GLU A 204 -2.80 -30.91 -8.51
N HIS A 205 -2.62 -30.95 -7.19
CA HIS A 205 -1.78 -31.95 -6.52
C HIS A 205 -2.20 -33.41 -6.83
N GLU A 206 -1.24 -34.34 -6.80
CA GLU A 206 -1.51 -35.77 -7.06
C GLU A 206 -2.53 -36.36 -6.09
N PHE A 207 -2.50 -35.93 -4.83
CA PHE A 207 -3.50 -36.31 -3.81
C PHE A 207 -4.93 -36.00 -4.27
N VAL A 208 -5.17 -34.76 -4.69
CA VAL A 208 -6.52 -34.31 -5.11
C VAL A 208 -6.92 -34.88 -6.47
N ALA A 209 -5.96 -35.12 -7.37
CA ALA A 209 -6.21 -35.86 -8.61
C ALA A 209 -6.67 -37.30 -8.32
N GLY A 210 -6.06 -37.96 -7.33
CA GLY A 210 -6.45 -39.27 -6.84
C GLY A 210 -7.85 -39.29 -6.21
N LEU A 211 -8.24 -38.22 -5.49
CA LEU A 211 -9.61 -38.04 -4.98
C LEU A 211 -10.63 -37.96 -6.12
N GLY A 212 -10.38 -37.09 -7.12
CA GLY A 212 -11.29 -36.92 -8.26
C GLY A 212 -11.51 -38.19 -9.07
N LYS A 213 -10.44 -38.98 -9.25
CA LYS A 213 -10.50 -40.27 -9.99
C LYS A 213 -11.01 -41.44 -9.15
N GLY A 214 -11.14 -41.28 -7.82
CA GLY A 214 -11.48 -42.37 -6.92
C GLY A 214 -10.35 -43.41 -6.73
N THR A 215 -9.13 -43.09 -7.17
CA THR A 215 -7.98 -44.02 -7.18
C THR A 215 -7.05 -43.85 -6.00
N LEU A 216 -7.23 -42.82 -5.17
CA LEU A 216 -6.40 -42.61 -3.98
C LEU A 216 -6.53 -43.81 -3.04
N PRO A 217 -5.42 -44.40 -2.53
CA PRO A 217 -5.48 -45.43 -1.50
C PRO A 217 -6.19 -44.95 -0.23
N VAL A 218 -7.05 -45.80 0.31
CA VAL A 218 -7.93 -45.45 1.44
C VAL A 218 -7.14 -45.07 2.70
N GLU A 219 -6.04 -45.76 2.97
CA GLU A 219 -5.20 -45.49 4.15
C GLU A 219 -4.54 -44.11 4.08
N LYS A 220 -4.16 -43.65 2.87
CA LYS A 220 -3.65 -42.29 2.65
C LYS A 220 -4.72 -41.25 2.94
N PHE A 221 -5.96 -41.51 2.51
CA PHE A 221 -7.07 -40.61 2.79
C PHE A 221 -7.42 -40.56 4.29
N LYS A 222 -7.41 -41.69 4.99
CA LYS A 222 -7.57 -41.74 6.45
C LYS A 222 -6.51 -40.92 7.18
N GLY A 223 -5.25 -41.07 6.79
CA GLY A 223 -4.14 -40.28 7.34
C GLY A 223 -4.36 -38.77 7.17
N TYR A 224 -4.84 -38.35 6.01
CA TYR A 224 -5.27 -36.96 5.78
C TYR A 224 -6.42 -36.54 6.72
N LEU A 225 -7.52 -37.31 6.78
CA LEU A 225 -8.69 -36.97 7.61
C LEU A 225 -8.35 -36.77 9.09
N ILE A 226 -7.45 -37.59 9.63
CA ILE A 226 -6.96 -37.46 11.01
C ILE A 226 -6.25 -36.13 11.21
N GLN A 227 -5.34 -35.79 10.30
CA GLN A 227 -4.54 -34.56 10.40
C GLN A 227 -5.38 -33.31 10.13
N ASP A 228 -6.37 -33.42 9.25
CA ASP A 228 -7.34 -32.36 8.99
C ASP A 228 -8.17 -32.03 10.25
N TYR A 229 -8.58 -33.04 11.02
CA TYR A 229 -9.23 -32.80 12.32
C TYR A 229 -8.34 -32.00 13.28
N HIS A 230 -7.05 -32.34 13.38
CA HIS A 230 -6.09 -31.58 14.21
C HIS A 230 -5.87 -30.17 13.66
N TYR A 231 -5.80 -30.01 12.34
CA TYR A 231 -5.69 -28.70 11.70
C TYR A 231 -6.91 -27.82 11.98
N LEU A 232 -8.14 -28.36 11.92
CA LEU A 232 -9.37 -27.61 12.21
C LEU A 232 -9.39 -27.03 13.64
N ILE A 233 -8.77 -27.71 14.61
CA ILE A 233 -8.58 -27.15 15.96
C ILE A 233 -7.70 -25.89 15.90
N HIS A 234 -6.60 -25.92 15.15
CA HIS A 234 -5.76 -24.72 14.99
C HIS A 234 -6.41 -23.67 14.11
N PHE A 235 -7.21 -24.04 13.12
CA PHE A 235 -8.01 -23.11 12.33
C PHE A 235 -9.02 -22.36 13.22
N ALA A 236 -9.66 -23.04 14.16
CA ALA A 236 -10.49 -22.42 15.19
C ALA A 236 -9.67 -21.47 16.09
N ARG A 237 -8.46 -21.87 16.52
CA ARG A 237 -7.55 -21.00 17.29
C ARG A 237 -7.14 -19.75 16.51
N SER A 238 -6.84 -19.89 15.22
CA SER A 238 -6.48 -18.78 14.33
C SER A 238 -7.65 -17.81 14.14
N ASN A 239 -8.89 -18.31 14.03
CA ASN A 239 -10.06 -17.45 13.96
C ASN A 239 -10.40 -16.78 15.31
N ALA A 240 -10.15 -17.44 16.43
CA ALA A 240 -10.23 -16.79 17.74
C ALA A 240 -9.19 -15.67 17.89
N LEU A 241 -7.97 -15.88 17.39
CA LEU A 241 -6.93 -14.86 17.30
C LEU A 241 -7.31 -13.73 16.33
N ALA A 242 -7.99 -14.05 15.22
CA ALA A 242 -8.53 -13.03 14.33
C ALA A 242 -9.55 -12.13 15.06
N ALA A 243 -10.41 -12.72 15.91
CA ALA A 243 -11.35 -11.96 16.73
C ALA A 243 -10.63 -10.97 17.67
N SER A 244 -9.57 -11.40 18.34
CA SER A 244 -8.84 -10.53 19.28
C SER A 244 -8.10 -9.36 18.63
N LYS A 245 -7.86 -9.42 17.31
CA LYS A 245 -7.27 -8.31 16.54
C LYS A 245 -8.28 -7.29 16.03
N ARG A 246 -9.58 -7.56 16.14
CA ARG A 246 -10.62 -6.63 15.68
C ARG A 246 -10.87 -5.54 16.72
N THR A 247 -11.14 -4.33 16.24
CA THR A 247 -11.49 -3.17 17.07
C THR A 247 -13.00 -2.87 17.07
N ASP A 248 -13.76 -3.59 16.24
CA ASP A 248 -15.20 -3.47 16.06
C ASP A 248 -15.94 -4.74 16.48
N ILE A 249 -17.11 -4.58 17.12
CA ILE A 249 -17.89 -5.71 17.67
C ILE A 249 -18.43 -6.65 16.58
N ASP A 250 -18.74 -6.12 15.39
CA ASP A 250 -19.24 -6.90 14.26
C ASP A 250 -18.16 -7.87 13.76
N GLY A 251 -16.92 -7.38 13.63
CA GLY A 251 -15.75 -8.17 13.31
C GLY A 251 -15.45 -9.26 14.33
N ILE A 252 -15.46 -8.91 15.62
CA ILE A 252 -15.29 -9.88 16.72
C ILE A 252 -16.35 -10.98 16.62
N SER A 253 -17.61 -10.57 16.44
CA SER A 253 -18.75 -11.49 16.36
C SER A 253 -18.64 -12.42 15.15
N MET A 254 -18.26 -11.89 13.98
CA MET A 254 -18.06 -12.68 12.75
C MET A 254 -16.97 -13.74 12.94
N SER A 255 -15.81 -13.38 13.49
CA SER A 255 -14.74 -14.34 13.78
C SER A 255 -15.17 -15.40 14.80
N ALA A 256 -15.93 -15.02 15.83
CA ALA A 256 -16.48 -15.97 16.80
C ALA A 256 -17.48 -16.95 16.16
N GLN A 257 -18.31 -16.48 15.22
CA GLN A 257 -19.21 -17.36 14.47
C GLN A 257 -18.46 -18.37 13.62
N ILE A 258 -17.30 -18.02 13.04
CA ILE A 258 -16.46 -18.98 12.33
C ILE A 258 -15.98 -20.08 13.28
N VAL A 259 -15.55 -19.74 14.50
CA VAL A 259 -15.15 -20.74 15.51
C VAL A 259 -16.30 -21.68 15.86
N LEU A 260 -17.50 -21.15 16.05
CA LEU A 260 -18.70 -21.97 16.34
C LEU A 260 -19.10 -22.83 15.14
N HIS A 261 -18.93 -22.32 13.91
CA HIS A 261 -19.18 -23.09 12.70
C HIS A 261 -18.19 -24.24 12.56
N VAL A 262 -16.89 -24.00 12.76
CA VAL A 262 -15.84 -25.05 12.77
C VAL A 262 -16.17 -26.14 13.78
N GLN A 263 -16.64 -25.78 14.98
CA GLN A 263 -17.05 -26.77 15.99
C GLN A 263 -18.21 -27.66 15.50
N ARG A 264 -19.15 -27.13 14.74
CA ARG A 264 -20.27 -27.91 14.16
C ARG A 264 -19.75 -28.82 13.04
N GLU A 265 -18.96 -28.27 12.12
CA GLU A 265 -18.37 -29.01 10.99
C GLU A 265 -17.46 -30.14 11.46
N MET A 266 -16.72 -29.96 12.55
CA MET A 266 -15.91 -31.03 13.13
C MET A 266 -16.74 -32.25 13.55
N ASN A 267 -18.02 -32.10 13.93
CA ASN A 267 -18.88 -33.26 14.21
C ASN A 267 -19.26 -34.00 12.91
N LEU A 268 -19.56 -33.26 11.84
CA LEU A 268 -19.81 -33.84 10.52
C LEU A 268 -18.57 -34.54 9.97
N HIS A 269 -17.39 -33.99 10.23
CA HIS A 269 -16.11 -34.61 9.91
C HIS A 269 -15.91 -35.93 10.66
N LEU A 270 -16.23 -35.99 11.96
CA LEU A 270 -16.19 -37.23 12.74
C LEU A 270 -17.17 -38.29 12.20
N ASP A 271 -18.39 -37.88 11.83
CA ASP A 271 -19.35 -38.78 11.19
C ASP A 271 -18.83 -39.30 9.85
N TYR A 272 -18.16 -38.46 9.06
CA TYR A 272 -17.52 -38.87 7.82
C TYR A 272 -16.33 -39.82 8.05
N CYS A 273 -15.45 -39.52 9.01
CA CYS A 273 -14.36 -40.38 9.44
C CYS A 273 -14.85 -41.77 9.87
N ALA A 274 -16.00 -41.85 10.56
CA ALA A 274 -16.60 -43.12 10.96
C ALA A 274 -16.97 -44.01 9.75
N THR A 275 -17.31 -43.42 8.59
CA THR A 275 -17.56 -44.19 7.35
C THR A 275 -16.30 -44.88 6.80
N PHE A 276 -15.12 -44.45 7.25
CA PHE A 276 -13.84 -45.08 6.95
C PHE A 276 -13.35 -45.98 8.08
N GLY A 277 -14.12 -46.13 9.17
CA GLY A 277 -13.76 -46.95 10.32
C GLY A 277 -12.82 -46.26 11.32
N LEU A 278 -12.72 -44.93 11.29
CA LEU A 278 -11.95 -44.16 12.27
C LEU A 278 -12.85 -43.72 13.42
N THR A 279 -12.48 -44.03 14.66
CA THR A 279 -13.14 -43.48 15.84
C THR A 279 -12.54 -42.14 16.24
N LYS A 280 -13.30 -41.34 17.01
CA LYS A 280 -12.77 -40.10 17.60
C LYS A 280 -11.51 -40.34 18.43
N GLN A 281 -11.47 -41.46 19.16
CA GLN A 281 -10.31 -41.81 19.99
C GLN A 281 -9.08 -42.15 19.14
N ASP A 282 -9.24 -42.80 17.99
CA ASP A 282 -8.14 -43.06 17.05
C ASP A 282 -7.55 -41.76 16.52
N ILE A 283 -8.41 -40.79 16.19
CA ILE A 283 -8.02 -39.47 15.68
C ILE A 283 -7.26 -38.67 16.77
N GLU A 284 -7.83 -38.58 17.98
CA GLU A 284 -7.26 -37.79 19.08
C GLU A 284 -5.94 -38.37 19.61
N ASN A 285 -5.76 -39.69 19.56
CA ASN A 285 -4.51 -40.34 19.96
C ASN A 285 -3.41 -40.23 18.91
N CYS A 286 -3.75 -39.90 17.66
CA CYS A 286 -2.75 -39.73 16.61
C CYS A 286 -1.97 -38.43 16.80
N LYS A 287 -0.65 -38.50 16.67
CA LYS A 287 0.23 -37.33 16.78
C LYS A 287 0.06 -36.42 15.57
N GLU A 288 0.08 -35.11 15.80
CA GLU A 288 0.21 -34.12 14.73
C GLU A 288 1.47 -34.40 13.88
N SER A 289 1.28 -34.44 12.57
CA SER A 289 2.39 -34.57 11.62
C SER A 289 3.23 -33.30 11.62
N LEU A 290 4.46 -33.40 11.10
CA LEU A 290 5.30 -32.22 10.91
C LEU A 290 4.68 -31.21 9.93
N ALA A 291 3.92 -31.67 8.93
CA ALA A 291 3.22 -30.77 8.00
C ALA A 291 2.09 -30.01 8.70
N CYS A 292 1.28 -30.68 9.51
CA CYS A 292 0.21 -30.06 10.31
C CYS A 292 0.79 -29.05 11.31
N VAL A 293 1.88 -29.41 12.00
CA VAL A 293 2.58 -28.49 12.91
C VAL A 293 3.15 -27.30 12.15
N ALA A 294 3.89 -27.51 11.06
CA ALA A 294 4.48 -26.43 10.29
C ALA A 294 3.42 -25.45 9.78
N TYR A 295 2.31 -25.97 9.24
CA TYR A 295 1.25 -25.13 8.69
C TYR A 295 0.52 -24.34 9.79
N SER A 296 0.03 -25.03 10.82
CA SER A 296 -0.71 -24.40 11.91
C SER A 296 0.14 -23.39 12.69
N ARG A 297 1.43 -23.67 12.91
CA ARG A 297 2.33 -22.75 13.61
C ARG A 297 2.67 -21.55 12.75
N TYR A 298 2.83 -21.71 11.43
CA TYR A 298 3.03 -20.57 10.54
C TYR A 298 1.84 -19.59 10.58
N ILE A 299 0.60 -20.09 10.44
CA ILE A 299 -0.59 -19.22 10.50
C ILE A 299 -0.68 -18.49 11.84
N LEU A 300 -0.47 -19.20 12.96
CA LEU A 300 -0.54 -18.59 14.29
C LEU A 300 0.61 -17.61 14.55
N ASP A 301 1.79 -17.85 13.98
CA ASP A 301 2.94 -16.94 14.06
C ASP A 301 2.67 -15.65 13.27
N ILE A 302 2.16 -15.74 12.04
CA ILE A 302 1.67 -14.57 11.28
C ILE A 302 0.59 -13.86 12.09
N GLY A 303 -0.37 -14.60 12.64
CA GLY A 303 -1.39 -14.05 13.51
C GLY A 303 -0.85 -13.41 14.80
N GLN A 304 0.37 -13.69 15.25
CA GLN A 304 0.92 -13.05 16.43
C GLN A 304 1.82 -11.87 16.07
N SER A 305 2.63 -12.02 15.03
CA SER A 305 3.66 -11.07 14.61
C SER A 305 3.15 -9.97 13.68
N GLU A 306 2.08 -10.23 12.92
CA GLU A 306 1.55 -9.32 11.91
C GLU A 306 0.14 -8.77 12.27
N ASP A 307 -0.42 -7.96 11.39
CA ASP A 307 -1.76 -7.40 11.53
C ASP A 307 -2.88 -8.42 11.22
N TRP A 308 -4.13 -7.99 11.36
CA TRP A 308 -5.29 -8.84 11.09
C TRP A 308 -5.39 -9.26 9.62
N LEU A 309 -5.04 -8.37 8.68
CA LEU A 309 -5.14 -8.65 7.25
C LEU A 309 -4.13 -9.72 6.82
N ALA A 310 -2.90 -9.67 7.34
CA ALA A 310 -1.89 -10.70 7.14
C ALA A 310 -2.36 -12.08 7.60
N LEU A 311 -3.06 -12.16 8.74
CA LEU A 311 -3.68 -13.40 9.21
C LEU A 311 -4.78 -13.89 8.25
N GLN A 312 -5.62 -12.99 7.73
CA GLN A 312 -6.63 -13.36 6.72
C GLN A 312 -5.98 -13.88 5.44
N VAL A 313 -4.90 -13.24 4.99
CA VAL A 313 -4.13 -13.68 3.82
C VAL A 313 -3.50 -15.05 4.05
N ALA A 314 -2.92 -15.32 5.23
CA ALA A 314 -2.37 -16.63 5.59
C ALA A 314 -3.43 -17.75 5.64
N LEU A 315 -4.67 -17.43 6.00
CA LEU A 315 -5.80 -18.36 6.03
C LEU A 315 -6.44 -18.58 4.63
N SER A 316 -6.23 -17.65 3.71
CA SER A 316 -6.97 -17.62 2.43
C SER A 316 -6.66 -18.75 1.45
N PRO A 317 -5.43 -19.32 1.35
CA PRO A 317 -5.19 -20.48 0.48
C PRO A 317 -6.08 -21.67 0.85
N CYS A 318 -6.33 -21.91 2.14
CA CYS A 318 -7.20 -22.98 2.60
C CYS A 318 -8.63 -22.78 2.09
N LEU A 319 -9.23 -21.61 2.35
CA LEU A 319 -10.60 -21.31 1.96
C LEU A 319 -10.78 -21.29 0.43
N ILE A 320 -9.98 -20.47 -0.26
CA ILE A 320 -10.13 -20.26 -1.70
C ILE A 320 -9.69 -21.50 -2.48
N GLY A 321 -8.63 -22.16 -2.02
CA GLY A 321 -8.02 -23.30 -2.69
C GLY A 321 -8.89 -24.54 -2.68
N TYR A 322 -9.46 -24.90 -1.53
CA TYR A 322 -10.36 -26.06 -1.46
C TYR A 322 -11.62 -25.85 -2.31
N GLY A 323 -12.18 -24.64 -2.32
CA GLY A 323 -13.27 -24.29 -3.22
C GLY A 323 -12.88 -24.40 -4.70
N ALA A 324 -11.68 -23.91 -5.07
CA ALA A 324 -11.16 -24.01 -6.43
C ALA A 324 -10.89 -25.47 -6.86
N ILE A 325 -10.31 -26.29 -5.98
CA ILE A 325 -10.06 -27.72 -6.18
C ILE A 325 -11.39 -28.43 -6.43
N ALA A 326 -12.35 -28.27 -5.53
CA ALA A 326 -13.61 -28.98 -5.59
C ALA A 326 -14.43 -28.58 -6.81
N LYS A 327 -14.51 -27.28 -7.12
CA LYS A 327 -15.17 -26.77 -8.33
C LYS A 327 -14.54 -27.34 -9.61
N ARG A 328 -13.21 -27.40 -9.67
CA ARG A 328 -12.50 -28.02 -10.81
C ARG A 328 -12.85 -29.50 -10.93
N LEU A 329 -12.71 -30.27 -9.84
CA LEU A 329 -12.96 -31.71 -9.86
C LEU A 329 -14.43 -32.02 -10.19
N HIS A 330 -15.39 -31.29 -9.62
CA HIS A 330 -16.82 -31.49 -9.88
C HIS A 330 -17.20 -31.24 -11.35
N CYS A 331 -16.48 -30.36 -12.06
CA CYS A 331 -16.76 -30.01 -13.44
C CYS A 331 -15.86 -30.73 -14.47
N ASP A 332 -14.86 -31.50 -14.02
CA ASP A 332 -13.90 -32.17 -14.90
C ASP A 332 -14.41 -33.55 -15.33
N GLU A 333 -14.52 -33.75 -16.65
CA GLU A 333 -14.96 -35.01 -17.28
C GLU A 333 -14.06 -36.20 -16.94
N ASN A 334 -12.82 -35.96 -16.53
CA ASN A 334 -11.87 -37.02 -16.14
C ASN A 334 -12.06 -37.50 -14.69
N THR A 335 -13.01 -36.94 -13.96
CA THR A 335 -13.40 -37.43 -12.63
C THR A 335 -14.44 -38.54 -12.71
N ALA A 336 -14.51 -39.37 -11.67
CA ALA A 336 -15.37 -40.54 -11.65
C ALA A 336 -16.45 -40.39 -10.56
N PRO A 337 -17.55 -39.65 -10.76
CA PRO A 337 -18.56 -39.47 -9.71
C PRO A 337 -19.21 -40.78 -9.27
N THR A 338 -19.53 -41.66 -10.22
CA THR A 338 -20.19 -42.95 -9.93
C THR A 338 -19.20 -43.94 -9.33
N GLY A 339 -19.47 -44.40 -8.11
CA GLY A 339 -18.65 -45.40 -7.41
C GLY A 339 -17.40 -44.82 -6.72
N ASN A 340 -17.18 -43.51 -6.77
CA ASN A 340 -16.07 -42.87 -6.08
C ASN A 340 -16.42 -42.62 -4.61
N ARG A 341 -15.73 -43.36 -3.74
CA ARG A 341 -15.89 -43.28 -2.29
C ARG A 341 -15.53 -41.92 -1.67
N TYR A 342 -14.82 -41.06 -2.40
CA TYR A 342 -14.42 -39.72 -1.96
C TYR A 342 -15.33 -38.63 -2.50
N TRP A 343 -16.33 -38.95 -3.32
CA TRP A 343 -17.16 -37.95 -4.00
C TRP A 343 -17.86 -37.00 -3.03
N LYS A 344 -18.32 -37.52 -1.88
CA LYS A 344 -18.92 -36.70 -0.82
C LYS A 344 -18.01 -35.59 -0.31
N TRP A 345 -16.69 -35.82 -0.27
CA TRP A 345 -15.72 -34.77 0.09
C TRP A 345 -15.76 -33.64 -0.94
N ILE A 346 -15.79 -33.96 -2.24
CA ILE A 346 -15.88 -32.96 -3.32
C ILE A 346 -17.19 -32.19 -3.23
N GLU A 347 -18.31 -32.89 -3.00
CA GLU A 347 -19.65 -32.29 -2.85
C GLU A 347 -19.72 -31.27 -1.71
N ASN A 348 -19.08 -31.55 -0.56
CA ASN A 348 -19.07 -30.63 0.58
C ASN A 348 -18.43 -29.28 0.24
N TYR A 349 -17.38 -29.26 -0.58
CA TYR A 349 -16.67 -28.02 -0.94
C TYR A 349 -17.28 -27.26 -2.13
N VAL A 350 -18.26 -27.84 -2.82
CA VAL A 350 -19.12 -27.13 -3.79
C VAL A 350 -20.52 -26.83 -3.24
N ALA A 351 -20.79 -27.20 -2.00
CA ALA A 351 -22.04 -26.92 -1.33
C ALA A 351 -22.23 -25.41 -1.11
N GLU A 352 -23.50 -24.98 -1.01
CA GLU A 352 -23.88 -23.58 -0.99
C GLU A 352 -23.25 -22.80 0.18
N ASP A 353 -23.14 -23.42 1.34
CA ASP A 353 -22.52 -22.83 2.53
C ASP A 353 -21.02 -22.58 2.35
N TYR A 354 -20.28 -23.55 1.80
CA TYR A 354 -18.87 -23.39 1.51
C TYR A 354 -18.62 -22.34 0.41
N VAL A 355 -19.42 -22.36 -0.66
CA VAL A 355 -19.33 -21.35 -1.73
C VAL A 355 -19.56 -19.94 -1.18
N LYS A 356 -20.58 -19.75 -0.33
CA LYS A 356 -20.81 -18.46 0.34
C LYS A 356 -19.66 -18.05 1.26
N ALA A 357 -19.02 -19.01 1.94
CA ALA A 357 -17.85 -18.73 2.76
C ALA A 357 -16.67 -18.24 1.90
N VAL A 358 -16.42 -18.87 0.74
CA VAL A 358 -15.38 -18.45 -0.23
C VAL A 358 -15.67 -17.06 -0.77
N GLU A 359 -16.93 -16.77 -1.13
CA GLU A 359 -17.36 -15.45 -1.61
C GLU A 359 -17.14 -14.37 -0.54
N ALA A 360 -17.59 -14.61 0.70
CA ALA A 360 -17.43 -13.69 1.81
C ALA A 360 -15.96 -13.45 2.18
N GLY A 361 -15.14 -14.51 2.20
CA GLY A 361 -13.70 -14.40 2.46
C GLY A 361 -12.97 -13.66 1.34
N SER A 362 -13.32 -13.92 0.08
CA SER A 362 -12.78 -13.21 -1.07
C SER A 362 -13.16 -11.72 -1.03
N GLU A 363 -14.43 -11.38 -0.82
CA GLU A 363 -14.89 -9.98 -0.74
C GLU A 363 -14.21 -9.23 0.40
N LEU A 364 -13.97 -9.90 1.52
CA LEU A 364 -13.26 -9.34 2.66
C LEU A 364 -11.80 -9.00 2.31
N LEU A 365 -11.09 -9.84 1.55
CA LEU A 365 -9.77 -9.51 1.02
C LEU A 365 -9.84 -8.37 0.01
N GLU A 366 -10.78 -8.43 -0.94
CA GLU A 366 -11.00 -7.41 -1.98
C GLU A 366 -11.24 -6.01 -1.41
N ARG A 367 -11.94 -5.93 -0.26
CA ARG A 367 -12.22 -4.67 0.42
C ARG A 367 -10.96 -4.09 1.03
N HIS A 368 -10.24 -4.88 1.83
CA HIS A 368 -9.10 -4.39 2.59
C HIS A 368 -7.86 -4.16 1.73
N MET A 369 -7.65 -4.93 0.66
CA MET A 369 -6.49 -4.77 -0.23
C MET A 369 -6.49 -3.47 -1.02
N ARG A 370 -7.61 -2.73 -1.08
CA ARG A 370 -7.68 -1.40 -1.73
C ARG A 370 -6.89 -0.32 -0.98
N ASP A 371 -6.75 -0.48 0.33
CA ASP A 371 -6.14 0.52 1.20
C ASP A 371 -4.68 0.18 1.54
N VAL A 372 -4.15 -0.88 0.92
CA VAL A 372 -2.79 -1.40 1.19
C VAL A 372 -1.78 -0.70 0.28
N SER A 373 -0.66 -0.27 0.87
CA SER A 373 0.45 0.30 0.10
C SER A 373 1.06 -0.75 -0.83
N PRO A 374 1.66 -0.35 -1.97
CA PRO A 374 2.30 -1.31 -2.87
C PRO A 374 3.33 -2.21 -2.18
N THR A 375 4.14 -1.66 -1.27
CA THR A 375 5.12 -2.44 -0.50
C THR A 375 4.47 -3.47 0.41
N ARG A 376 3.42 -3.08 1.15
CA ARG A 376 2.71 -4.00 2.06
C ARG A 376 1.98 -5.09 1.28
N MET A 377 1.49 -4.79 0.08
CA MET A 377 0.88 -5.78 -0.81
C MET A 377 1.86 -6.88 -1.18
N GLU A 378 3.11 -6.54 -1.53
CA GLU A 378 4.15 -7.53 -1.83
C GLU A 378 4.51 -8.40 -0.61
N GLU A 379 4.47 -7.84 0.61
CA GLU A 379 4.67 -8.61 1.85
C GLU A 379 3.53 -9.62 2.07
N LEU A 380 2.28 -9.19 1.90
CA LEU A 380 1.10 -10.06 2.03
C LEU A 380 1.11 -11.17 0.98
N ILE A 381 1.53 -10.89 -0.25
CA ILE A 381 1.62 -11.91 -1.30
C ILE A 381 2.66 -12.98 -0.96
N LYS A 382 3.78 -12.62 -0.32
CA LYS A 382 4.75 -13.62 0.19
C LYS A 382 4.13 -14.52 1.26
N ILE A 383 3.28 -13.97 2.13
CA ILE A 383 2.54 -14.75 3.13
C ILE A 383 1.58 -15.73 2.43
N PHE A 384 0.85 -15.27 1.42
CA PHE A 384 -0.03 -16.13 0.61
C PHE A 384 0.74 -17.27 -0.04
N ILE A 385 1.87 -16.98 -0.69
CA ILE A 385 2.75 -17.97 -1.32
C ILE A 385 3.19 -19.01 -0.28
N ARG A 386 3.73 -18.57 0.87
CA ARG A 386 4.21 -19.48 1.91
C ARG A 386 3.11 -20.33 2.52
N ALA A 387 1.92 -19.76 2.75
CA ALA A 387 0.76 -20.54 3.21
C ALA A 387 0.33 -21.58 2.15
N THR A 388 0.40 -21.24 0.86
CA THR A 388 0.13 -22.17 -0.24
C THR A 388 1.17 -23.29 -0.32
N GLU A 389 2.46 -23.00 -0.08
CA GLU A 389 3.52 -24.02 0.02
C GLU A 389 3.25 -25.02 1.16
N LEU A 390 2.70 -24.53 2.28
CA LEU A 390 2.38 -25.36 3.44
C LEU A 390 1.14 -26.25 3.18
N GLU A 391 0.18 -25.79 2.40
CA GLU A 391 -0.94 -26.61 1.90
C GLU A 391 -0.45 -27.76 0.99
N ILE A 392 0.54 -27.51 0.11
CA ILE A 392 1.19 -28.58 -0.66
C ILE A 392 1.82 -29.60 0.29
N GLY A 393 2.53 -29.12 1.32
CA GLY A 393 3.10 -29.97 2.36
C GLY A 393 2.06 -30.82 3.10
N PHE A 394 0.85 -30.29 3.27
CA PHE A 394 -0.29 -31.01 3.84
C PHE A 394 -0.79 -32.12 2.90
N TRP A 395 -0.87 -31.87 1.60
CA TRP A 395 -1.17 -32.94 0.63
C TRP A 395 -0.08 -34.00 0.52
N ASP A 396 1.18 -33.59 0.53
CA ASP A 396 2.33 -34.49 0.54
C ASP A 396 2.31 -35.42 1.75
N MET A 397 1.95 -34.89 2.92
CA MET A 397 1.75 -35.68 4.12
C MET A 397 0.66 -36.74 3.91
N GLY A 398 -0.49 -36.37 3.31
CA GLY A 398 -1.55 -37.32 2.96
C GLY A 398 -1.05 -38.42 2.00
N LEU A 399 -0.23 -38.08 1.00
CA LEU A 399 0.34 -39.06 0.07
C LEU A 399 1.37 -40.00 0.72
N LYS A 400 2.10 -39.54 1.73
CA LYS A 400 3.16 -40.27 2.42
C LYS A 400 2.67 -40.99 3.68
N ALA A 401 1.40 -40.87 4.05
CA ALA A 401 0.85 -41.58 5.19
C ALA A 401 0.97 -43.10 4.95
N ASP A 402 1.85 -43.74 5.73
CA ASP A 402 1.96 -45.19 5.81
C ASP A 402 0.74 -45.76 6.56
N GLN A 403 0.48 -47.06 6.39
CA GLN A 403 -0.66 -47.75 7.01
C GLN A 403 -0.69 -47.48 8.53
N LEU A 404 -1.83 -46.96 9.00
CA LEU A 404 -2.14 -46.68 10.41
C LEU A 404 -2.11 -47.93 11.28
#